data_AF-A0A1H5HHR3-F1
#
_entry.id   AF-A0A1H5HHR3-F1
#
_cell.length_a   1.000
_cell.length_b   1.000
_cell.length_c   1.000
_cell.angle_alpha   90.00
_cell.angle_beta   90.00
_cell.angle_gamma   90.00
#
_symmetry.space_group_name_H-M   'P 1'
#
loop_
_entity.id
_entity.type
_entity.pdbx_description
1 polymer ?
#
loop_
_entity_poly.entity_id
_entity_poly.type
_entity_poly.pdbx_seq_one_letter_code
_entity_poly.pdbx_strand_id
1 'polypeptide(L)' 'MEEGVSEESVSTPRLGDPAGPEADADHAIAACGGDARAAVRALIVLVDHLEEELRRRGYNVSRGYVRGRGGPQR' A
#
# COMPACT_ATOMS: atom_id res chain seq x y z
N MET A 1 -35.88 15.55 -4.51
CA MET A 1 -35.32 14.21 -4.28
C MET A 1 -34.31 13.97 -5.37
N GLU A 2 -33.04 14.20 -5.07
CA GLU A 2 -31.90 13.52 -5.69
C GLU A 2 -30.84 13.53 -4.56
N GLU A 3 -30.83 12.43 -3.85
CA GLU A 3 -29.92 12.09 -2.75
C GLU A 3 -28.61 11.52 -3.32
N GLY A 4 -27.49 11.83 -2.66
CA GLY A 4 -26.35 10.91 -2.60
C GLY A 4 -25.25 11.07 -3.65
N VAL A 5 -24.27 11.94 -3.38
CA VAL A 5 -22.87 11.65 -3.75
C VAL A 5 -22.20 11.07 -2.52
N SER A 6 -22.37 9.76 -2.38
CA SER A 6 -21.56 8.91 -1.52
C SER A 6 -20.74 8.05 -2.45
N GLU A 7 -19.47 8.42 -2.64
CA GLU A 7 -18.37 7.49 -2.82
C GLU A 7 -17.10 8.34 -2.88
N GLU A 8 -16.52 8.57 -1.69
CA GLU A 8 -15.11 8.85 -1.56
C GLU A 8 -14.38 7.67 -2.20
N SER A 9 -14.11 7.80 -3.49
CA SER A 9 -13.27 6.89 -4.25
C SER A 9 -11.86 7.05 -3.68
N VAL A 10 -11.56 6.28 -2.65
CA VAL A 10 -10.19 6.06 -2.19
C VAL A 10 -9.48 5.44 -3.38
N SER A 11 -8.86 6.32 -4.16
CA SER A 11 -8.06 5.98 -5.32
C SER A 11 -6.87 5.19 -4.81
N THR A 12 -6.99 3.87 -4.75
CA THR A 12 -5.83 3.01 -4.64
C THR A 12 -4.95 3.31 -5.84
N PRO A 13 -3.72 3.80 -5.66
CA PRO A 13 -2.87 4.21 -6.78
C PRO A 13 -2.67 3.01 -7.71
N ARG A 14 -3.03 3.19 -8.98
CA ARG A 14 -2.78 2.18 -10.02
C ARG A 14 -1.28 2.18 -10.30
N LEU A 15 -0.57 1.14 -9.85
CA LEU A 15 0.83 0.94 -10.22
C LEU A 15 0.96 0.98 -11.76
N GLY A 16 1.55 2.04 -12.31
CA GLY A 16 1.94 2.13 -13.73
C GLY A 16 1.47 3.36 -14.50
N ASP A 17 0.66 4.25 -13.92
CA ASP A 17 0.38 5.57 -14.52
C ASP A 17 1.52 6.53 -14.14
N PRO A 18 2.33 7.06 -15.07
CA PRO A 18 3.40 8.01 -14.74
C PRO A 18 2.88 9.40 -14.34
N ALA A 19 1.58 9.69 -14.40
CA ALA A 19 1.00 10.85 -13.72
C ALA A 19 0.64 10.54 -12.24
N GLY A 20 0.57 9.26 -11.89
CA GLY A 20 0.32 8.77 -10.53
C GLY A 20 1.43 9.09 -9.54
N PRO A 21 2.71 8.73 -9.79
CA PRO A 21 3.75 8.88 -8.78
C PRO A 21 4.06 10.33 -8.45
N GLU A 22 4.05 11.24 -9.43
CA GLU A 22 4.23 12.67 -9.19
C GLU A 22 3.06 13.25 -8.38
N ALA A 23 1.80 12.92 -8.74
CA ALA A 23 0.63 13.38 -7.99
C ALA A 23 0.58 12.79 -6.57
N ASP A 24 0.96 11.52 -6.40
CA ASP A 24 1.06 10.86 -5.11
C ASP A 24 2.17 11.47 -4.24
N ALA A 25 3.30 11.86 -4.85
CA ALA A 25 4.37 12.55 -4.17
C ALA A 25 3.91 13.93 -3.69
N ASP A 26 3.24 14.71 -4.55
CA ASP A 26 2.67 16.00 -4.19
C ASP A 26 1.64 15.87 -3.07
N HIS A 27 0.81 14.83 -3.10
CA HIS A 27 -0.14 14.55 -2.04
C HIS A 27 0.56 14.20 -0.72
N ALA A 28 1.59 13.35 -0.76
CA ALA A 28 2.37 12.99 0.43
C ALA A 28 3.08 14.22 1.04
N ILE A 29 3.62 15.11 0.20
CA ILE A 29 4.23 16.38 0.61
C ILE A 29 3.18 17.30 1.24
N ALA A 30 2.01 17.45 0.61
CA ALA A 30 0.91 18.27 1.12
C ALA A 30 0.40 17.77 2.48
N ALA A 31 0.28 16.45 2.66
CA ALA A 31 -0.07 15.82 3.94
C ALA A 31 0.96 16.10 5.05
N CYS A 32 2.22 16.37 4.68
CA CYS A 32 3.29 16.76 5.60
C CYS A 32 3.46 18.28 5.73
N GLY A 33 2.44 19.07 5.34
CA GLY A 33 2.47 20.53 5.44
C GLY A 33 3.44 21.20 4.46
N GLY A 34 3.78 20.52 3.35
CA GLY A 34 4.72 21.03 2.35
C GLY A 34 6.19 20.72 2.62
N ASP A 35 6.54 20.04 3.74
CA ASP A 35 7.91 19.61 4.00
C ASP A 35 8.21 18.27 3.32
N ALA A 36 8.89 18.33 2.17
CA ALA A 36 9.33 17.14 1.44
C ALA A 36 10.26 16.23 2.27
N ARG A 37 11.08 16.78 3.16
CA ARG A 37 11.95 15.97 4.03
C ARG A 37 11.14 15.26 5.11
N ALA A 38 10.07 15.88 5.61
CA ALA A 38 9.13 15.22 6.51
C ALA A 38 8.38 14.07 5.80
N ALA A 39 7.91 14.29 4.56
CA ALA A 39 7.26 13.26 3.75
C ALA A 39 8.17 12.05 3.52
N VAL A 40 9.43 12.27 3.13
CA VAL A 40 10.40 11.18 2.95
C VAL A 40 10.64 10.40 4.25
N ARG A 41 10.79 11.09 5.39
CA ARG A 41 10.94 10.40 6.70
C ARG A 41 9.71 9.57 7.04
N ALA A 42 8.50 10.09 6.80
CA ALA A 42 7.26 9.36 7.06
C ALA A 42 7.16 8.11 6.18
N LEU A 43 7.50 8.22 4.89
CA LEU A 43 7.52 7.10 3.96
C LEU A 43 8.53 6.01 4.38
N ILE A 44 9.74 6.38 4.82
CA ILE A 44 10.72 5.41 5.32
C ILE A 44 10.16 4.63 6.51
N VAL A 45 9.59 5.34 7.51
CA VAL A 45 8.98 4.69 8.68
C VAL A 45 7.82 3.79 8.29
N LEU A 46 7.00 4.20 7.32
CA LEU A 46 5.88 3.41 6.80
C LEU A 46 6.38 2.13 6.10
N VAL A 47 7.45 2.22 5.31
CA VAL A 47 8.07 1.06 4.66
C VAL A 47 8.59 0.08 5.71
N ASP A 48 9.37 0.55 6.70
CA ASP A 48 9.88 -0.29 7.79
C ASP A 48 8.73 -0.99 8.54
N HIS A 49 7.62 -0.28 8.77
CA HIS A 49 6.43 -0.84 9.40
C HIS A 49 5.77 -1.93 8.55
N LEU A 50 5.60 -1.71 7.24
CA LEU A 50 5.02 -2.68 6.33
C LEU A 50 5.91 -3.93 6.19
N GLU A 51 7.23 -3.76 6.15
CA GLU A 51 8.17 -4.89 6.12
C GLU A 51 8.07 -5.74 7.40
N GLU A 52 7.98 -5.09 8.57
CA GLU A 52 7.77 -5.77 9.84
C GLU A 52 6.40 -6.47 9.90
N GLU A 53 5.34 -5.85 9.38
CA GLU A 53 4.01 -6.45 9.26
C GLU A 53 4.02 -7.66 8.31
N LEU A 54 4.71 -7.58 7.18
CA LEU A 54 4.90 -8.70 6.26
C LEU A 54 5.70 -9.82 6.92
N ARG A 55 6.74 -9.51 7.69
CA ARG A 55 7.50 -10.50 8.45
C ARG A 55 6.61 -11.19 9.49
N ARG A 56 5.82 -10.43 10.23
CA ARG A 56 4.84 -10.94 11.21
C ARG A 56 3.78 -11.83 10.56
N ARG A 57 3.25 -11.42 9.42
CA ARG A 57 2.21 -12.15 8.66
C ARG A 57 2.76 -13.32 7.87
N GLY A 58 4.02 -13.29 7.45
CA GLY A 58 4.71 -14.39 6.78
C GLY A 58 4.73 -15.68 7.59
N TYR A 59 4.70 -15.57 8.92
CA TYR A 59 4.52 -16.73 9.81
C TYR A 59 3.09 -17.31 9.83
N ASN A 60 2.10 -16.55 9.35
CA ASN A 60 0.68 -16.91 9.38
C ASN A 60 0.12 -17.35 8.01
N VAL A 61 0.94 -17.42 6.97
CA VAL A 61 0.54 -18.10 5.73
C VAL A 61 0.44 -19.59 6.05
N SER A 62 -0.79 -20.12 6.05
CA SER A 62 -1.06 -21.46 6.58
C SER A 62 -0.14 -22.51 5.94
N ARG A 63 0.26 -23.51 6.73
CA ARG A 63 1.02 -24.69 6.25
C ARG A 63 0.37 -25.41 5.05
N GLY A 64 -0.90 -25.11 4.72
CA GLY A 64 -1.61 -25.57 3.53
C GLY A 64 -1.21 -24.87 2.24
N TYR A 65 -0.87 -23.56 2.28
CA TYR A 65 -0.35 -22.83 1.11
C TYR A 65 1.02 -23.37 0.66
N VAL A 66 1.87 -23.74 1.63
CA VAL A 66 3.18 -24.35 1.37
C VAL A 66 3.07 -25.79 0.82
N ARG A 67 2.00 -26.52 1.15
CA ARG A 67 1.78 -27.91 0.70
C ARG A 67 1.17 -28.04 -0.71
N GLY A 68 0.59 -26.97 -1.27
CA GLY A 68 -0.17 -27.02 -2.53
C GLY A 68 0.64 -26.83 -3.82
N ARG A 69 1.93 -26.44 -3.76
CA ARG A 69 2.75 -26.22 -4.97
C ARG A 69 3.90 -27.22 -5.18
N GLY A 70 4.03 -28.24 -4.31
CA GLY A 70 5.08 -29.27 -4.39
C GLY A 70 4.60 -30.72 -4.23
N GLY A 71 3.30 -30.96 -4.10
CA GLY A 71 2.76 -32.32 -4.17
C GLY A 71 2.77 -32.81 -5.62
N PRO A 72 3.12 -34.09 -5.90
CA PRO A 72 3.06 -34.61 -7.26
C PRO A 72 1.63 -34.45 -7.79
N GLN A 73 1.53 -33.80 -8.95
CA GLN A 73 0.33 -33.81 -9.78
C GLN A 73 0.07 -35.30 -10.10
N ARG A 74 -0.90 -35.93 -9.43
CA ARG A 74 -1.31 -37.30 -9.74
C ARG A 74 -2.82 -37.41 -9.72
#